data_AF-A0A319CAE6-F1
#
_entry.id   AF-A0A319CAE6-F1
#
_cell.length_a   1.000
_cell.length_b   1.000
_cell.length_c   1.000
_cell.angle_alpha   90.00
_cell.angle_beta   90.00
_cell.angle_gamma   90.00
#
_symmetry.space_group_name_H-M   'P 1'
#
loop_
_entity.id
_entity.type
_entity.pdbx_description
1 polymer ?
#
loop_
_entity_poly.entity_id
_entity_poly.type
_entity_poly.pdbx_seq_one_letter_code
_entity_poly.pdbx_strand_id
1 'polypeptide(L)'
;MGGPDPGRRDRAIFRKRAGTLVDKAHALASLCGAKVYLVIDHPRATVVYNSVADGQWPPPEKTMEPAYPHVQRLTYSDMEIAKGSAENDEVKQLLQYYDYRSQLLQSIDEQDEGNDASEESNTSH
;
A
#
# COMPACT_ATOMS: atom_id res chain seq x y z
N MET A 1 36.81 27.09 -5.25
CA MET A 1 35.76 26.90 -4.22
C MET A 1 34.43 26.71 -4.94
N GLY A 2 33.95 25.47 -5.08
CA GLY A 2 32.66 25.21 -5.73
C GLY A 2 31.51 25.63 -4.81
N GLY A 3 30.68 26.56 -5.26
CA GLY A 3 29.50 27.00 -4.52
C GLY A 3 28.47 25.87 -4.32
N PRO A 4 27.44 26.09 -3.49
CA PRO A 4 26.38 25.10 -3.25
C PRO A 4 25.72 24.69 -4.58
N ASP A 5 25.80 23.40 -4.96
CA ASP A 5 25.08 22.86 -6.11
C ASP A 5 23.57 22.92 -5.82
N PRO A 6 22.81 23.80 -6.51
CA PRO A 6 21.39 23.98 -6.24
C PRO A 6 20.57 22.71 -6.49
N GLY A 7 21.10 21.74 -7.24
CA GLY A 7 20.45 20.46 -7.50
C GLY A 7 20.87 19.31 -6.58
N ARG A 8 21.72 19.55 -5.56
CA ARG A 8 22.29 18.48 -4.74
C ARG A 8 21.22 17.70 -3.96
N ARG A 9 20.24 18.40 -3.40
CA ARG A 9 19.17 17.79 -2.58
C ARG A 9 18.27 16.92 -3.44
N ASP A 10 17.78 17.44 -4.56
CA ASP A 10 16.89 16.70 -5.47
C ASP A 10 17.59 15.46 -6.05
N ARG A 11 18.88 15.59 -6.39
CA ARG A 11 19.70 14.47 -6.85
C ARG A 11 19.81 13.37 -5.80
N ALA A 12 20.03 13.75 -4.53
CA ALA A 12 20.09 12.81 -3.42
C ALA A 12 18.74 12.12 -3.18
N ILE A 13 17.63 12.86 -3.26
CA ILE A 13 16.27 12.31 -3.12
C ILE A 13 15.98 11.32 -4.24
N PHE A 14 16.22 11.72 -5.50
CA PHE A 14 16.03 10.84 -6.66
C PHE A 14 16.85 9.56 -6.52
N ARG A 15 18.16 9.68 -6.25
CA ARG A 15 19.04 8.51 -6.10
C ARG A 15 18.56 7.58 -5.00
N LYS A 16 18.14 8.12 -3.85
CA LYS A 16 17.62 7.31 -2.74
C LYS A 16 16.33 6.57 -3.14
N ARG A 17 15.35 7.28 -3.70
CA ARG A 17 14.06 6.68 -4.08
C ARG A 17 14.20 5.68 -5.23
N ALA A 18 14.97 6.00 -6.25
CA ALA A 18 15.27 5.10 -7.36
C ALA A 18 15.97 3.83 -6.86
N GLY A 19 16.96 3.95 -5.98
CA GLY A 19 17.62 2.81 -5.36
C GLY A 19 16.64 1.91 -4.60
N THR A 20 15.82 2.49 -3.73
CA THR A 20 14.79 1.72 -3.00
C THR A 20 13.82 1.01 -3.94
N LEU A 21 13.39 1.64 -5.04
CA LEU A 21 12.49 1.01 -6.00
C LEU A 21 13.15 -0.17 -6.73
N VAL A 22 14.42 -0.03 -7.12
CA VAL A 22 15.22 -1.11 -7.70
C VAL A 22 15.37 -2.28 -6.71
N ASP A 23 15.66 -2.00 -5.44
CA ASP A 23 15.77 -3.04 -4.40
C ASP A 23 14.45 -3.81 -4.23
N LYS A 24 13.31 -3.11 -4.27
CA LYS A 24 11.98 -3.74 -4.21
C LYS A 24 11.65 -4.55 -5.46
N ALA A 25 11.99 -4.04 -6.64
CA ALA A 25 11.84 -4.77 -7.90
C ALA A 25 12.68 -6.06 -7.89
N HIS A 26 13.91 -6.00 -7.39
CA HIS A 26 14.78 -7.16 -7.25
C HIS A 26 14.24 -8.17 -6.24
N ALA A 27 13.75 -7.70 -5.08
CA ALA A 27 13.12 -8.56 -4.08
C ALA A 27 11.88 -9.28 -4.63
N LEU A 28 11.04 -8.59 -5.42
CA LEU A 28 9.90 -9.23 -6.08
C LEU A 28 10.36 -10.32 -7.06
N ALA A 29 11.41 -10.06 -7.84
CA ALA A 29 11.96 -11.05 -8.76
C ALA A 29 12.53 -12.26 -8.03
N SER A 30 13.28 -12.06 -6.94
CA SER A 30 13.94 -13.15 -6.22
C SER A 30 13.00 -13.97 -5.34
N LEU A 31 12.05 -13.32 -4.66
CA LEU A 31 11.14 -13.98 -3.72
C LEU A 31 9.96 -14.66 -4.42
N CYS A 32 9.47 -14.06 -5.52
CA CYS A 32 8.28 -14.56 -6.22
C CYS A 32 8.63 -15.24 -7.56
N GLY A 33 9.90 -15.30 -7.94
CA GLY A 33 10.32 -15.83 -9.25
C GLY A 33 9.80 -15.01 -10.44
N ALA A 34 9.43 -13.75 -10.21
CA ALA A 34 8.84 -12.89 -11.23
C ALA A 34 9.91 -12.32 -12.18
N LYS A 35 9.56 -12.18 -13.47
CA LYS A 35 10.33 -11.36 -14.40
C LYS A 35 9.93 -9.90 -14.21
N VAL A 36 10.89 -9.03 -13.91
CA VAL A 36 10.65 -7.63 -13.55
C VAL A 36 11.58 -6.73 -14.34
N TYR A 37 11.00 -5.71 -14.96
CA TYR A 37 11.70 -4.72 -15.75
C TYR A 37 11.21 -3.35 -15.31
N LEU A 38 12.15 -2.48 -14.99
CA LEU A 38 11.89 -1.17 -14.45
C LEU A 38 12.72 -0.15 -15.20
N VAL A 39 12.04 0.85 -15.77
CA VAL A 39 12.67 2.03 -16.34
C VAL A 39 12.22 3.22 -15.51
N ILE A 40 13.20 3.97 -14.99
CA ILE A 40 12.98 5.25 -14.34
C ILE A 40 13.63 6.29 -15.25
N ASP A 41 12.80 7.02 -15.98
CA ASP A 41 13.28 8.16 -16.76
C ASP A 41 13.07 9.46 -15.97
N HIS A 42 14.15 10.19 -15.77
CA HIS A 42 14.15 11.43 -15.02
C HIS A 42 15.17 12.39 -15.64
N PRO A 43 14.93 13.72 -15.67
CA PRO A 43 15.81 14.69 -16.32
C PRO A 43 17.30 14.68 -15.89
N ARG A 44 17.61 14.03 -14.77
CA ARG A 44 18.97 13.93 -14.22
C ARG A 44 19.66 12.60 -14.50
N ALA A 45 18.91 11.52 -14.71
CA ALA A 45 19.44 10.19 -14.95
C ALA A 45 18.31 9.24 -15.35
N THR A 46 18.63 8.33 -16.27
CA THR A 46 17.79 7.18 -16.61
C THR A 46 18.35 5.95 -15.90
N VAL A 47 17.50 5.22 -15.18
CA VAL A 47 17.87 3.97 -14.50
C VAL A 47 17.07 2.83 -15.11
N VAL A 48 17.77 1.78 -15.54
CA VAL A 48 17.15 0.57 -16.08
C VAL A 48 17.56 -0.61 -15.22
N TYR A 49 16.56 -1.38 -14.78
CA TYR A 49 16.74 -2.65 -14.10
C TYR A 49 16.00 -3.75 -14.85
N ASN A 50 16.67 -4.89 -15.02
CA ASN A 50 16.11 -6.08 -15.64
C ASN A 50 16.50 -7.30 -14.79
N SER A 51 15.52 -8.09 -14.35
CA SER A 51 15.80 -9.31 -13.61
C SER A 51 16.28 -10.47 -14.49
N VAL A 52 16.13 -10.35 -15.82
CA VAL A 52 16.57 -11.35 -16.80
C VAL A 52 17.95 -10.96 -17.35
N ALA A 53 18.93 -11.85 -17.19
CA ALA A 53 20.34 -11.58 -17.54
C ALA A 53 20.55 -11.30 -19.04
N ASP A 54 19.76 -11.94 -19.90
CA ASP A 54 19.95 -11.92 -21.35
C ASP A 54 19.57 -10.57 -21.98
N GLY A 55 18.93 -9.67 -21.22
CA GLY A 55 18.52 -8.34 -21.67
C GLY A 55 17.40 -8.31 -22.73
N GLN A 56 16.92 -9.47 -23.17
CA GLN A 56 15.90 -9.62 -24.21
C GLN A 56 14.46 -9.51 -23.71
N TRP A 57 14.26 -9.41 -22.40
CA TRP A 57 12.96 -9.25 -21.76
C TRP A 57 12.85 -7.83 -21.18
N PRO A 58 11.70 -7.13 -21.26
CA PRO A 58 10.42 -7.59 -21.80
C PRO A 58 10.44 -7.69 -23.33
N PRO A 59 9.57 -8.54 -23.91
CA PRO A 59 9.38 -8.56 -25.34
C PRO A 59 8.88 -7.19 -25.83
N PRO A 60 9.13 -6.81 -27.09
CA PRO A 60 8.62 -5.59 -27.66
C PRO A 60 7.10 -5.47 -27.52
N GLU A 61 6.60 -4.24 -27.31
CA GLU A 61 5.18 -3.92 -27.13
C GLU A 61 4.26 -4.62 -28.16
N LYS A 62 4.67 -4.62 -29.43
CA LYS A 62 3.92 -5.22 -30.55
C LYS A 62 3.72 -6.74 -30.41
N THR A 63 4.55 -7.39 -29.60
CA THR A 63 4.53 -8.83 -29.33
C THR A 63 4.04 -9.17 -27.93
N MET A 64 3.71 -8.15 -27.11
CA MET A 64 3.34 -8.33 -25.72
C MET A 64 1.92 -8.90 -25.58
N GLU A 65 0.96 -8.42 -26.37
CA GLU A 65 -0.43 -8.92 -26.33
C GLU A 65 -0.57 -10.38 -26.77
N PRO A 66 0.08 -10.85 -27.86
CA PRO A 66 0.08 -12.28 -28.20
C PRO A 66 0.80 -13.15 -27.17
N ALA A 67 1.84 -12.63 -26.52
CA ALA A 67 2.64 -13.39 -25.54
C ALA A 67 1.93 -13.53 -24.18
N TYR A 68 1.04 -12.60 -23.84
CA TYR A 68 0.36 -12.56 -22.54
C TYR A 68 -1.14 -12.24 -22.72
N PRO A 69 -2.00 -13.26 -22.85
CA PRO A 69 -3.43 -13.07 -23.17
C PRO A 69 -4.25 -12.37 -22.08
N HIS A 70 -3.68 -12.15 -20.90
CA HIS A 70 -4.30 -11.45 -19.77
C HIS A 70 -3.42 -10.30 -19.25
N VAL A 71 -2.70 -9.63 -20.16
CA VAL A 71 -1.87 -8.48 -19.77
C VAL A 71 -2.72 -7.37 -19.19
N GLN A 72 -2.51 -7.05 -17.91
CA GLN A 72 -3.13 -5.90 -17.26
C GLN A 72 -2.23 -4.68 -17.43
N ARG A 73 -2.77 -3.61 -18.01
CA ARG A 73 -2.08 -2.33 -18.13
C ARG A 73 -2.60 -1.39 -17.06
N LEU A 74 -1.73 -0.98 -16.15
CA LEU A 74 -2.07 -0.04 -15.09
C LEU A 74 -1.55 1.35 -15.47
N THR A 75 -2.44 2.34 -15.44
CA THR A 75 -2.12 3.74 -15.64
C THR A 75 -1.85 4.43 -14.30
N TYR A 76 -1.34 5.66 -14.35
CA TYR A 76 -1.20 6.48 -13.15
C TYR A 76 -2.54 6.65 -12.41
N SER A 77 -3.63 6.90 -13.15
CA SER A 77 -4.97 7.08 -12.58
C SER A 77 -5.46 5.82 -11.87
N ASP A 78 -5.22 4.64 -12.43
CA ASP A 78 -5.60 3.37 -11.79
C ASP A 78 -4.91 3.20 -10.44
N MET A 79 -3.64 3.59 -10.35
CA MET A 79 -2.87 3.54 -9.11
C MET A 79 -3.35 4.54 -8.06
N GLU A 80 -3.73 5.76 -8.48
CA GLU A 80 -4.28 6.77 -7.56
C GLU A 80 -5.65 6.34 -7.01
N ILE A 81 -6.49 5.73 -7.85
CA ILE A 81 -7.78 5.17 -7.42
C ILE A 81 -7.56 4.02 -6.43
N ALA A 82 -6.65 3.09 -6.73
CA ALA A 82 -6.34 1.98 -5.84
C ALA A 82 -5.84 2.46 -4.47
N LYS A 83 -5.00 3.51 -4.46
CA LYS A 83 -4.53 4.14 -3.22
C LYS A 83 -5.66 4.76 -2.42
N GLY A 84 -6.55 5.53 -3.07
CA GLY A 84 -7.72 6.12 -2.40
C GLY A 84 -8.72 5.08 -1.90
N SER A 85 -8.83 3.92 -2.55
CA SER A 85 -9.66 2.80 -2.07
C SER A 85 -9.11 2.18 -0.79
N ALA A 86 -7.78 1.99 -0.71
CA ALA A 86 -7.13 1.44 0.49
C ALA A 86 -7.34 2.36 1.71
N GLU A 87 -7.17 3.67 1.52
CA GLU A 87 -7.43 4.67 2.58
C GLU A 87 -8.90 4.64 3.05
N ASN A 88 -9.86 4.47 2.12
CA ASN A 88 -11.28 4.35 2.48
C ASN A 88 -11.59 3.07 3.27
N ASP A 89 -10.91 1.95 2.98
CA ASP A 89 -11.16 0.70 3.69
C ASP A 89 -10.59 0.74 5.12
N GLU A 90 -9.46 1.43 5.35
CA GLU A 90 -8.96 1.71 6.70
C GLU A 90 -9.95 2.57 7.52
N VAL A 91 -10.53 3.60 6.89
CA VAL A 91 -11.55 4.45 7.54
C VAL A 91 -12.81 3.65 7.87
N LYS A 92 -13.26 2.76 6.98
CA LYS A 92 -14.40 1.87 7.27
C LYS A 92 -14.13 0.94 8.45
N GLN A 93 -12.94 0.34 8.53
CA GLN A 93 -12.57 -0.52 9.66
C GLN A 93 -12.58 0.26 10.98
N LEU A 94 -12.08 1.50 10.96
CA LEU A 94 -12.11 2.37 12.13
C LEU A 94 -13.54 2.70 12.57
N LEU A 95 -14.44 3.02 11.62
CA LEU A 95 -15.84 3.28 11.91
C LEU A 95 -16.56 2.05 12.48
N GLN A 96 -16.32 0.86 11.92
CA GLN A 96 -16.85 -0.40 12.45
C GLN A 96 -16.38 -0.67 13.88
N TYR A 97 -15.12 -0.37 14.18
CA TYR A 97 -14.60 -0.50 15.54
C TYR A 97 -15.28 0.47 16.52
N TYR A 98 -15.52 1.71 16.12
CA TYR A 98 -16.24 2.68 16.96
C TYR A 98 -17.69 2.26 17.21
N ASP A 99 -18.38 1.77 16.19
CA ASP A 99 -19.75 1.27 16.31
C ASP A 99 -19.83 0.07 17.28
N TYR A 100 -18.95 -0.92 17.09
CA TYR A 100 -18.83 -2.06 17.99
C TYR A 100 -18.56 -1.62 19.45
N ARG A 101 -17.62 -0.69 19.65
CA ARG A 101 -17.28 -0.23 21.00
C ARG A 101 -18.41 0.57 21.64
N SER A 102 -19.17 1.34 20.87
CA SER A 102 -20.35 2.05 21.37
C SER A 102 -21.41 1.06 21.84
N GLN A 103 -21.68 0.01 21.06
CA GLN A 103 -22.63 -1.04 21.42
C GLN A 103 -22.19 -1.79 22.68
N LEU A 104 -20.89 -2.09 22.81
CA LEU A 104 -20.34 -2.74 24.00
C LEU A 104 -20.51 -1.87 25.25
N LEU A 105 -20.27 -0.56 25.15
CA LEU A 105 -20.46 0.36 26.28
C LEU A 105 -21.94 0.47 26.68
N GLN A 106 -22.85 0.55 25.70
CA GLN A 106 -24.30 0.54 25.97
C GLN A 106 -24.75 -0.74 26.68
N SER A 107 -24.20 -1.90 26.28
CA SER A 107 -24.53 -3.18 26.92
C SER A 107 -24.01 -3.31 28.35
N ILE A 108 -23.00 -2.51 28.74
CA ILE A 108 -22.48 -2.48 30.12
C ILE A 108 -23.39 -1.62 30.99
N ASP A 109 -23.80 -0.45 30.50
CA ASP A 109 -24.73 0.43 31.23
C ASP A 109 -26.09 -0.25 31.48
N GLU A 110 -26.58 -1.07 30.54
CA GLU A 110 -27.83 -1.84 30.69
C GLU A 110 -27.75 -2.98 31.72
N GLN A 111 -26.55 -3.49 32.02
CA GLN A 111 -26.36 -4.54 33.03
C GLN A 111 -26.32 -3.99 34.46
N ASP A 112 -25.90 -2.74 34.64
CA ASP A 112 -25.88 -2.08 35.95
C ASP A 112 -27.29 -1.63 36.39
N GLU A 113 -28.18 -1.23 35.46
CA GLU A 113 -29.57 -0.87 35.81
C GLU A 113 -30.48 -2.09 36.15
N GLY A 114 -30.10 -3.30 35.71
CA GLY A 114 -30.85 -4.53 35.99
C GLY A 114 -30.58 -5.14 37.37
N ASN A 115 -29.49 -4.78 38.03
CA ASN A 115 -29.06 -5.40 39.28
C ASN A 115 -29.60 -4.70 40.53
N ASP A 116 -30.05 -3.44 40.43
CA ASP A 116 -30.61 -2.67 41.55
C ASP A 116 -32.10 -3.00 41.83
N ALA A 117 -32.82 -3.57 40.86
CA ALA A 117 -34.25 -3.88 41.02
C ALA A 117 -34.56 -5.22 41.71
N SER A 118 -33.54 -6.03 42.02
CA SER A 118 -33.73 -7.38 42.57
C SER A 118 -33.35 -7.56 44.05
N GLU A 119 -32.75 -6.55 44.69
CA GLU A 119 -32.42 -6.62 46.13
C GLU A 119 -33.55 -6.15 47.08
N GLU A 120 -34.59 -5.43 46.62
CA GLU A 120 -35.67 -4.96 47.52
C GLU A 120 -36.71 -6.02 47.92
N SER A 121 -36.64 -7.26 47.40
CA SER A 121 -37.70 -8.27 47.61
C SER A 121 -37.42 -9.33 48.68
N ASN A 122 -36.27 -9.30 49.36
CA ASN A 122 -35.82 -10.42 50.21
C ASN A 122 -35.51 -10.10 51.69
N THR A 123 -36.24 -9.18 52.32
CA THR A 123 -36.20 -9.02 53.79
C THR A 123 -37.58 -8.73 54.38
N SER A 124 -38.41 -9.76 54.50
CA SER A 124 -39.52 -9.81 55.47
C SER A 124 -39.94 -11.26 55.69
N HIS A 125 -39.35 -11.93 56.68
CA HIS A 125 -40.07 -12.88 57.53
C HIS A 125 -39.32 -13.18 58.83
#